data_AF-A0A8C8UIP6-F1
#
_entry.id   AF-A0A8C8UIP6-F1
#
_cell.length_a   1.000
_cell.length_b   1.000
_cell.length_c   1.000
_cell.angle_alpha   90.00
_cell.angle_beta   90.00
_cell.angle_gamma   90.00
#
_symmetry.space_group_name_H-M   'P 1'
#
loop_
_entity.id
_entity.type
_entity.pdbx_description
1 polymer ?
#
loop_
_entity_poly.entity_id
_entity_poly.type
_entity_poly.pdbx_seq_one_letter_code
_entity_poly.pdbx_strand_id
1 'polypeptide(L)'
;MKFLSSLGFSSSDLAKCTRKVGIIGKYGTRYGASLQKMVKKIEISQHAKYTCSFCGKTKMKRQAAGIWLCGSCMKTVASGA
;
A
#
# COMPACT_ATOMS: atom_id res chain seq x y z
N MET A 1 8.92 -36.71 -2.22
CA MET A 1 8.31 -35.77 -1.25
C MET A 1 9.38 -34.86 -0.64
N LYS A 2 9.71 -33.73 -1.28
CA LYS A 2 10.59 -32.67 -0.73
C LYS A 2 10.08 -31.32 -1.26
N PHE A 3 9.04 -30.75 -0.65
CA PHE A 3 8.45 -29.46 -1.10
C PHE A 3 8.00 -28.53 0.05
N LEU A 4 8.38 -28.81 1.31
CA LEU A 4 7.90 -28.06 2.48
C LEU A 4 8.99 -27.31 3.27
N SER A 5 10.21 -27.15 2.72
CA SER A 5 11.33 -26.54 3.45
C SER A 5 11.61 -25.07 3.09
N SER A 6 10.60 -24.26 2.74
CA SER A 6 10.84 -22.83 2.42
C SER A 6 9.73 -21.85 2.81
N LEU A 7 8.83 -22.23 3.74
CA LEU A 7 7.93 -21.25 4.33
C LEU A 7 8.58 -20.69 5.59
N GLY A 8 9.38 -19.63 5.43
CA GLY A 8 9.84 -18.80 6.56
C GLY A 8 8.62 -18.33 7.37
N PHE A 9 8.47 -18.91 8.57
CA PHE A 9 7.38 -18.64 9.49
C PHE A 9 7.96 -17.85 10.67
N SER A 10 7.52 -16.60 10.84
CA SER A 10 7.90 -15.76 11.98
C SER A 10 6.75 -15.76 12.99
N SER A 11 7.06 -15.87 14.29
CA SER A 11 6.06 -15.83 15.39
C SER A 11 5.15 -14.59 15.36
N SER A 12 5.60 -13.50 14.72
CA SER A 12 4.81 -12.27 14.52
C SER A 12 3.66 -12.39 13.50
N ASP A 13 3.53 -13.52 12.80
CA ASP A 13 2.51 -13.73 11.76
C ASP A 13 1.14 -14.13 12.32
N LEU A 14 1.06 -14.62 13.57
CA LEU A 14 -0.19 -15.10 14.17
C LEU A 14 -1.19 -13.96 14.45
N ALA A 15 -0.69 -12.75 14.74
CA ALA A 15 -1.51 -11.57 15.02
C ALA A 15 -1.92 -10.78 13.77
N LYS A 16 -1.31 -11.04 12.60
CA LYS A 16 -1.59 -10.31 11.37
C LYS A 16 -2.76 -10.96 10.62
N CYS A 17 -3.79 -10.19 10.29
CA CYS A 17 -4.99 -10.69 9.61
C CYS A 17 -4.70 -11.40 8.27
N THR A 18 -3.60 -11.07 7.59
CA THR A 18 -3.20 -11.75 6.35
C THR A 18 -1.69 -11.93 6.27
N ARG A 19 -1.23 -13.11 5.82
CA ARG A 19 0.21 -13.37 5.61
C ARG A 19 0.75 -12.75 4.33
N LYS A 20 0.00 -12.85 3.22
CA LYS A 20 0.48 -12.47 1.86
C LYS A 20 -0.29 -11.31 1.25
N VAL A 21 -1.61 -11.28 1.45
CA VAL A 21 -2.52 -10.50 0.59
C VAL A 21 -2.57 -9.02 0.98
N GLY A 22 -2.65 -8.70 2.28
CA GLY A 22 -2.73 -7.32 2.77
C GLY A 22 -4.03 -6.64 2.35
N ILE A 23 -3.94 -5.36 1.94
CA ILE A 23 -5.06 -4.46 1.60
C ILE A 23 -6.00 -5.06 0.53
N ILE A 24 -5.46 -5.88 -0.37
CA ILE A 24 -6.22 -6.56 -1.44
C ILE A 24 -7.16 -7.65 -0.94
N GLY A 25 -7.10 -8.02 0.35
CA GLY A 25 -8.06 -8.95 0.93
C GLY A 25 -9.53 -8.59 0.64
N LYS A 26 -9.83 -7.30 0.40
CA LYS A 26 -11.15 -6.81 -0.03
C LYS A 26 -11.69 -7.45 -1.32
N TYR A 27 -10.84 -7.93 -2.22
CA TYR A 27 -11.27 -8.55 -3.48
C TYR A 27 -11.59 -10.05 -3.35
N GLY A 28 -11.19 -10.68 -2.24
CA GLY A 28 -11.37 -12.11 -2.00
C GLY A 28 -10.64 -12.98 -3.03
N THR A 29 -11.34 -13.99 -3.55
CA THR A 29 -10.82 -14.95 -4.53
C THR A 29 -10.85 -14.46 -5.98
N ARG A 30 -11.39 -13.27 -6.24
CA ARG A 30 -11.64 -12.78 -7.62
C ARG A 30 -10.37 -12.27 -8.31
N TYR A 31 -10.39 -12.27 -9.64
CA TYR A 31 -9.38 -11.73 -10.58
C TYR A 31 -8.03 -12.47 -10.67
N GLY A 32 -7.64 -13.24 -9.65
CA GLY A 32 -6.42 -14.06 -9.67
C GLY A 32 -5.15 -13.33 -9.22
N ALA A 33 -4.10 -14.11 -8.94
CA ALA A 33 -2.94 -13.63 -8.18
C ALA A 33 -2.04 -12.62 -8.92
N SER A 34 -1.97 -12.68 -10.26
CA SER A 34 -1.11 -11.78 -11.05
C SER A 34 -1.62 -10.33 -10.98
N LEU A 35 -2.91 -10.14 -11.29
CA LEU A 35 -3.58 -8.83 -11.22
C LEU A 35 -3.53 -8.26 -9.80
N GLN A 36 -3.81 -9.11 -8.80
CA GLN A 36 -3.74 -8.71 -7.40
C GLN A 36 -2.35 -8.19 -7.02
N LYS A 37 -1.26 -8.87 -7.38
CA LYS A 37 0.10 -8.40 -7.06
C LYS A 37 0.41 -7.02 -7.67
N MET A 38 -0.10 -6.73 -8.87
CA MET A 38 0.09 -5.41 -9.51
C MET A 38 -0.71 -4.32 -8.79
N VAL A 39 -2.00 -4.56 -8.56
CA VAL A 39 -2.87 -3.63 -7.81
C VAL A 39 -2.31 -3.36 -6.41
N LYS A 40 -1.63 -4.33 -5.79
CA LYS A 40 -1.09 -4.19 -4.43
C LYS A 40 -0.10 -3.04 -4.34
N LYS A 41 0.80 -3.00 -5.33
CA LYS A 41 1.86 -2.00 -5.40
C LYS A 41 1.26 -0.62 -5.59
N ILE A 42 0.24 -0.51 -6.44
CA ILE A 42 -0.46 0.73 -6.75
C ILE A 42 -1.28 1.21 -5.54
N GLU A 43 -2.04 0.34 -4.88
CA GLU A 43 -2.85 0.74 -3.72
C GLU A 43 -1.99 1.15 -2.52
N ILE A 44 -0.84 0.49 -2.31
CA ILE A 44 0.10 0.86 -1.25
C ILE A 44 0.67 2.25 -1.50
N SER A 45 1.15 2.53 -2.72
CA SER A 45 1.68 3.86 -3.05
C SER A 45 0.61 4.94 -2.98
N GLN A 46 -0.63 4.62 -3.39
CA GLN A 46 -1.76 5.55 -3.34
C GLN A 46 -2.14 5.96 -1.91
N HIS A 47 -2.20 5.00 -0.98
CA HIS A 47 -2.61 5.25 0.41
C HIS A 47 -1.44 5.61 1.34
N ALA A 48 -0.20 5.57 0.84
CA ALA A 48 0.96 5.98 1.60
C ALA A 48 0.91 7.48 1.93
N LYS A 49 1.44 7.83 3.11
CA LYS A 49 1.68 9.23 3.49
C LYS A 49 3.09 9.60 3.07
N TYR A 50 3.23 10.68 2.30
CA TYR A 50 4.53 11.16 1.85
C TYR A 50 5.00 12.37 2.67
N THR A 51 6.31 12.58 2.66
CA THR A 51 6.95 13.79 3.17
C THR A 51 6.61 14.96 2.26
N CYS A 52 6.16 16.08 2.84
CA CYS A 52 5.88 17.29 2.09
C CYS A 52 7.15 18.13 1.94
N SER A 53 7.54 18.49 0.72
CA SER A 53 8.74 19.30 0.44
C SER A 53 8.65 20.73 1.00
N PHE A 54 7.46 21.24 1.31
CA PHE A 54 7.27 22.60 1.82
C PHE A 54 7.43 22.70 3.34
N CYS A 55 6.87 21.74 4.09
CA CYS A 55 6.82 21.80 5.56
C CYS A 55 7.58 20.67 6.26
N GLY A 56 8.16 19.73 5.53
CA GLY A 56 8.91 18.58 6.06
C GLY A 56 8.07 17.50 6.74
N LYS A 57 6.77 17.73 6.97
CA LYS A 57 5.89 16.78 7.69
C LYS A 57 5.40 15.66 6.77
N THR A 58 5.26 14.45 7.31
CA THR A 58 4.70 13.24 6.64
C THR A 58 3.17 13.23 6.61
N LYS A 59 2.57 14.32 6.10
CA LYS A 59 1.12 14.53 6.08
C LYS A 59 0.57 14.76 4.67
N MET A 60 1.35 14.42 3.64
CA MET A 60 0.91 14.52 2.26
C MET A 60 0.11 13.28 1.87
N LYS A 61 -1.10 13.48 1.36
CA LYS A 61 -2.04 12.43 0.96
C LYS A 61 -2.59 12.73 -0.44
N ARG A 62 -2.95 11.68 -1.18
CA ARG A 62 -3.62 11.81 -2.47
C ARG A 62 -5.08 12.22 -2.26
N GLN A 63 -5.52 13.25 -2.98
CA GLN A 63 -6.92 13.69 -2.98
C GLN A 63 -7.65 13.18 -4.23
N ALA A 64 -7.00 13.28 -5.39
CA ALA A 64 -7.52 12.80 -6.68
C ALA A 64 -6.37 12.26 -7.54
N ALA A 65 -6.67 11.78 -8.75
CA ALA A 65 -5.62 11.39 -9.69
C ALA A 65 -4.74 12.60 -10.02
N GLY A 66 -3.44 12.46 -9.78
CA GLY A 66 -2.45 13.53 -9.99
C GLY A 66 -2.54 14.72 -9.05
N ILE A 67 -3.44 14.73 -8.05
CA ILE A 67 -3.58 15.83 -7.09
C ILE A 67 -3.26 15.33 -5.68
N TRP A 68 -2.27 15.96 -5.06
CA TRP A 68 -1.80 15.64 -3.71
C TRP A 68 -1.93 16.85 -2.79
N LEU A 69 -2.50 16.64 -1.61
CA LEU A 69 -2.74 17.68 -0.61
C LEU A 69 -1.94 17.37 0.65
N CYS A 70 -1.24 18.37 1.17
CA CYS A 70 -0.64 18.29 2.49
C CYS A 70 -1.61 18.76 3.58
N GLY A 71 -1.99 17.88 4.50
CA GLY A 71 -2.94 18.20 5.58
C GLY A 71 -2.44 19.21 6.62
N SER A 72 -1.14 19.55 6.63
CA SER A 72 -0.59 20.55 7.57
C SER A 72 -0.42 21.95 7.01
N CYS A 73 0.09 22.08 5.79
CA CYS A 73 0.31 23.39 5.16
C CYS A 73 -0.76 23.73 4.12
N MET A 74 -1.72 22.83 3.89
CA MET A 74 -2.81 22.94 2.91
C MET A 74 -2.34 23.26 1.49
N LYS A 75 -1.08 22.96 1.17
CA LYS A 75 -0.56 23.09 -0.20
C LYS A 75 -0.97 21.90 -1.03
N THR A 76 -1.52 22.20 -2.22
CA THR A 76 -1.87 21.24 -3.25
C THR A 76 -0.75 21.17 -4.28
N VAL A 77 -0.35 19.97 -4.68
CA VAL A 77 0.69 19.71 -5.66
C VAL A 77 0.10 18.83 -6.76
N ALA A 78 0.35 19.22 -8.01
CA ALA A 78 0.09 18.38 -9.16
C ALA A 78 1.30 17.43 -9.36
N SER A 79 1.03 16.13 -9.43
CA SER A 79 2.07 15.13 -9.70
C SER A 79 1.49 13.93 -10.47
N GLY A 80 2.27 12.86 -10.60
CA GLY A 80 1.86 11.64 -11.30
C GLY A 80 0.70 10.90 -10.62
N ALA A 81 0.14 9.95 -11.39
CA ALA A 81 -0.94 9.06 -10.99
C ALA A 81 -0.47 7.83 -10.22
#